data_AF-A0A954Y156-F1
#
_entry.id   AF-A0A954Y156-F1
#
_cell.length_a   1.000
_cell.length_b   1.000
_cell.length_c   1.000
_cell.angle_alpha   90.00
_cell.angle_beta   90.00
_cell.angle_gamma   90.00
#
_symmetry.space_group_name_H-M   'P 1'
#
loop_
_entity.id
_entity.type
_entity.pdbx_description
1 polymer ?
#
loop_
_entity_poly.entity_id
_entity_poly.type
_entity_poly.pdbx_seq_one_letter_code
_entity_poly.pdbx_strand_id
1 'polypeptide(L)'
;MRVVDTGVAVAACASWHEAHADARSELARRPQIACHSLVETYSVLTRLPAPHRAPADVAARFLELAFPDAALALTPDQVRRLVVTRLPILGISGGAVYDAVIAETVRLAGGTLVTLDRRALTTYERIGCTAELLAAH
;
A
#
# COMPACT_ATOMS: atom_id res chain seq x y z
N MET A 1 -3.58 3.66 -14.02
CA MET A 1 -2.40 3.95 -13.18
C MET A 1 -2.25 2.86 -12.14
N ARG A 2 -1.05 2.39 -11.83
CA ARG A 2 -0.82 1.35 -10.81
C ARG A 2 -0.41 1.99 -9.48
N VAL A 3 -0.94 1.46 -8.38
CA VAL A 3 -0.63 1.91 -7.02
C VAL A 3 -0.24 0.69 -6.20
N VAL A 4 0.86 0.75 -5.47
CA VAL A 4 1.31 -0.36 -4.61
C VAL A 4 0.91 -0.14 -3.16
N ASP A 5 0.64 -1.23 -2.45
CA ASP A 5 0.43 -1.21 -1.00
C ASP A 5 1.75 -1.34 -0.21
N THR A 6 1.62 -1.36 1.11
CA THR A 6 2.73 -1.54 2.06
C THR A 6 3.48 -2.84 1.81
N GLY A 7 2.78 -3.94 1.54
CA GLY A 7 3.39 -5.25 1.34
C GLY A 7 4.35 -5.27 0.15
N VAL A 8 3.89 -4.75 -1.00
CA VAL A 8 4.72 -4.66 -2.22
C VAL A 8 5.91 -3.72 -2.01
N ALA A 9 5.70 -2.54 -1.40
CA ALA A 9 6.78 -1.58 -1.17
C ALA A 9 7.86 -2.13 -0.21
N VAL A 10 7.44 -2.83 0.87
CA VAL A 10 8.36 -3.51 1.79
C VAL A 10 9.14 -4.62 1.07
N ALA A 11 8.46 -5.50 0.32
CA ALA A 11 9.10 -6.57 -0.43
C ALA A 11 10.14 -6.05 -1.43
N ALA A 12 9.84 -4.93 -2.09
CA ALA A 12 10.78 -4.32 -3.03
C ALA A 12 12.04 -3.73 -2.37
N CYS A 13 11.96 -3.32 -1.10
CA CYS A 13 13.13 -2.87 -0.34
C CYS A 13 13.91 -4.04 0.28
N ALA A 14 13.19 -5.09 0.71
CA ALA A 14 13.74 -6.21 1.46
C ALA A 14 14.29 -7.30 0.52
N SER A 15 15.60 -7.32 0.28
CA SER A 15 16.27 -8.30 -0.61
C SER A 15 16.11 -9.77 -0.21
N TRP A 16 15.74 -10.02 1.04
CA TRP A 16 15.47 -11.34 1.62
C TRP A 16 14.01 -11.80 1.45
N HIS A 17 13.11 -10.91 1.03
CA HIS A 17 11.70 -11.23 0.86
C HIS A 17 11.51 -12.12 -0.38
N GLU A 18 10.69 -13.16 -0.31
CA GLU A 18 10.48 -14.10 -1.42
C GLU A 18 10.01 -13.39 -2.71
N ALA A 19 9.06 -12.46 -2.57
CA ALA A 19 8.56 -11.64 -3.68
C ALA A 19 9.47 -10.46 -4.07
N HIS A 20 10.72 -10.39 -3.61
CA HIS A 20 11.59 -9.23 -3.84
C HIS A 20 11.77 -8.92 -5.33
N ALA A 21 12.03 -9.95 -6.14
CA ALA A 21 12.27 -9.79 -7.57
C ALA A 21 11.04 -9.19 -8.30
N ASP A 22 9.85 -9.75 -8.05
CA ASP A 22 8.61 -9.26 -8.65
C ASP A 22 8.22 -7.88 -8.14
N ALA A 23 8.41 -7.60 -6.85
CA ALA A 23 8.14 -6.29 -6.28
C ALA A 23 9.08 -5.21 -6.83
N ARG A 24 10.37 -5.55 -7.03
CA ARG A 24 11.33 -4.67 -7.72
C ARG A 24 10.94 -4.43 -9.17
N SER A 25 10.47 -5.46 -9.88
CA SER A 25 9.97 -5.35 -11.25
C SER A 25 8.75 -4.43 -11.34
N GLU A 26 7.81 -4.55 -10.40
CA GLU A 26 6.66 -3.65 -10.30
C GLU A 26 7.11 -2.20 -10.04
N LEU A 27 8.03 -1.97 -9.10
CA LEU A 27 8.57 -0.61 -8.84
C LEU A 27 9.31 -0.01 -10.04
N ALA A 28 9.95 -0.82 -10.89
CA ALA A 28 10.59 -0.34 -12.11
C ALA A 28 9.58 0.27 -13.11
N ARG A 29 8.29 -0.07 -12.99
CA ARG A 29 7.19 0.52 -13.77
C ARG A 29 6.72 1.87 -13.22
N ARG A 30 7.37 2.39 -12.17
CA ARG A 30 7.04 3.65 -11.48
C ARG A 30 5.57 3.74 -11.04
N PRO A 31 5.09 2.81 -10.22
CA PRO A 31 3.76 2.90 -9.64
C PRO A 31 3.69 4.09 -8.66
N GLN A 32 2.48 4.55 -8.39
CA GLN A 32 2.25 5.47 -7.27
C GLN A 32 2.11 4.72 -5.95
N ILE A 33 2.03 5.46 -4.84
CA ILE A 33 1.77 4.91 -3.51
C ILE A 33 0.70 5.77 -2.81
N ALA A 34 -0.13 5.13 -2.00
CA ALA A 34 -1.02 5.84 -1.08
C ALA A 34 -0.24 6.39 0.12
N CYS A 35 -0.59 7.58 0.60
CA CYS A 35 0.05 8.24 1.73
C CYS A 35 0.08 7.34 2.99
N HIS A 36 -1.00 6.59 3.23
CA HIS A 36 -1.03 5.60 4.32
C HIS A 36 0.02 4.50 4.14
N SER A 37 0.11 3.92 2.93
CA SER A 37 1.10 2.89 2.62
C SER A 37 2.54 3.40 2.68
N LEU A 38 2.78 4.68 2.33
CA LEU A 38 4.09 5.31 2.46
C LEU A 38 4.55 5.35 3.93
N VAL A 39 3.67 5.85 4.81
CA VAL A 39 3.94 5.93 6.26
C VAL A 39 4.12 4.54 6.87
N GLU A 40 3.25 3.60 6.51
CA GLU A 40 3.31 2.25 7.03
C GLU A 40 4.57 1.50 6.56
N THR A 41 4.98 1.68 5.30
CA THR A 41 6.21 1.10 4.75
C THR A 41 7.41 1.56 5.55
N TYR A 42 7.54 2.86 5.80
CA TYR A 42 8.63 3.41 6.62
C TYR A 42 8.63 2.80 8.04
N SER A 43 7.45 2.77 8.68
CA SER A 43 7.29 2.18 10.01
C SER A 43 7.70 0.71 10.04
N VAL A 44 7.26 -0.09 9.07
CA VAL A 44 7.63 -1.52 8.95
C VAL A 44 9.13 -1.68 8.78
N LEU A 45 9.73 -1.04 7.78
CA LEU A 45 11.15 -1.21 7.47
C LEU A 45 12.05 -0.87 8.67
N THR A 46 11.68 0.14 9.46
CA THR A 46 12.47 0.62 10.61
C THR A 46 12.19 -0.12 11.92
N ARG A 47 11.13 -0.93 12.01
CA ARG A 47 10.76 -1.68 13.23
C ARG A 47 10.98 -3.18 13.16
N LEU A 48 11.36 -3.72 12.00
CA LEU A 48 11.65 -5.15 11.85
C LEU A 48 12.71 -5.62 12.87
N PRO A 49 12.70 -6.90 13.26
CA PRO A 49 13.77 -7.48 14.06
C PRO A 49 15.07 -7.56 13.26
N ALA A 50 16.21 -7.53 13.95
CA ALA A 50 17.51 -7.80 13.32
C ALA A 50 17.51 -9.23 12.70
N PRO A 51 18.20 -9.44 11.55
CA PRO A 51 18.99 -8.48 10.78
C PRO A 51 18.19 -7.66 9.75
N HIS A 52 16.86 -7.81 9.69
CA HIS A 52 16.02 -7.27 8.61
C HIS A 52 15.63 -5.80 8.77
N ARG A 53 15.97 -5.18 9.91
CA ARG A 53 15.70 -3.76 10.18
C ARG A 53 16.52 -2.87 9.24
N ALA A 54 15.85 -1.99 8.51
CA ALA A 54 16.50 -0.92 7.77
C ALA A 54 16.85 0.25 8.69
N PRO A 55 18.04 0.87 8.55
CA PRO A 55 18.31 2.20 9.06
C PRO A 55 17.28 3.22 8.54
N ALA A 56 16.94 4.21 9.38
CA ALA A 56 15.90 5.20 9.07
C ALA A 56 16.21 6.02 7.80
N ASP A 57 17.46 6.45 7.63
CA ASP A 57 17.96 7.17 6.47
C ASP A 57 17.90 6.32 5.19
N VAL A 58 18.25 5.04 5.28
CA VAL A 58 18.14 4.10 4.16
C VAL A 58 16.69 3.89 3.74
N ALA A 59 15.77 3.71 4.70
CA ALA A 59 14.35 3.57 4.41
C ALA A 59 13.76 4.85 3.76
N ALA A 60 14.11 6.03 4.29
CA ALA A 60 13.69 7.30 3.72
C ALA A 60 14.20 7.49 2.29
N ARG A 61 15.49 7.20 2.05
CA ARG A 61 16.10 7.30 0.72
C ARG A 61 15.48 6.33 -0.28
N PHE A 62 15.16 5.11 0.15
CA PHE A 62 14.44 4.15 -0.68
C PHE A 62 13.07 4.71 -1.11
N LEU A 63 12.28 5.23 -0.18
CA LEU A 63 10.96 5.77 -0.46
C LEU A 63 11.00 6.97 -1.40
N GLU A 64 11.95 7.89 -1.20
CA GLU A 64 12.16 9.05 -2.07
C GLU A 64 12.47 8.64 -3.52
N LEU A 65 13.33 7.62 -3.70
CA LEU A 65 13.71 7.13 -5.02
C LEU A 65 12.62 6.29 -5.70
N ALA A 66 11.88 5.51 -4.91
CA ALA A 66 10.81 4.64 -5.40
C ALA A 66 9.56 5.43 -5.79
N PHE A 67 9.24 6.49 -5.05
CA PHE A 67 8.03 7.29 -5.20
C PHE A 67 8.35 8.79 -5.22
N PRO A 68 8.92 9.31 -6.33
CA PRO A 68 9.33 10.71 -6.43
C PRO A 68 8.15 11.69 -6.52
N ASP A 69 6.97 11.21 -6.92
CA ASP A 69 5.76 12.01 -7.03
C ASP A 69 4.99 12.07 -5.70
N ALA A 70 4.11 13.08 -5.56
CA ALA A 70 3.24 13.19 -4.39
C ALA A 70 2.40 11.93 -4.18
N ALA A 71 2.43 11.39 -2.96
CA ALA A 71 1.62 10.22 -2.60
C ALA A 71 0.12 10.54 -2.69
N LEU A 72 -0.66 9.56 -3.14
CA LEU A 72 -2.10 9.69 -3.22
C LEU A 72 -2.71 9.77 -1.83
N ALA A 73 -3.63 10.69 -1.61
CA ALA A 73 -4.28 10.86 -0.32
C ALA A 73 -5.76 11.18 -0.48
N LEU A 74 -6.55 10.73 0.49
CA LEU A 74 -7.91 11.20 0.66
C LEU A 74 -7.90 12.62 1.22
N THR A 75 -8.83 13.45 0.75
CA THR A 75 -9.12 14.73 1.41
C THR A 75 -9.79 14.48 2.77
N PRO A 76 -9.76 15.44 3.71
CA PRO A 76 -10.42 15.29 5.00
C PRO A 76 -11.90 14.89 4.90
N ASP A 77 -12.63 15.46 3.94
CA ASP A 77 -14.04 15.12 3.70
C ASP A 77 -14.22 13.71 3.14
N GLN A 78 -13.30 13.24 2.30
CA GLN A 78 -13.32 11.86 1.79
C GLN A 78 -13.05 10.85 2.91
N VAL A 79 -12.10 11.14 3.81
CA VAL A 79 -11.86 10.31 5.01
C VAL A 79 -13.13 10.27 5.87
N ARG A 80 -13.75 11.42 6.15
CA ARG A 80 -14.99 11.47 6.93
C ARG A 80 -16.11 10.67 6.28
N ARG A 81 -16.32 10.80 4.96
CA ARG A 81 -17.34 10.04 4.23
C ARG A 81 -17.06 8.55 4.23
N LEU A 82 -15.80 8.13 4.07
CA LEU A 82 -15.41 6.73 4.16
C LEU A 82 -15.83 6.16 5.52
N VAL A 83 -15.39 6.81 6.61
CA VAL A 83 -15.59 6.31 7.97
C VAL A 83 -17.05 6.37 8.43
N VAL A 84 -17.74 7.49 8.21
CA VAL A 84 -19.08 7.72 8.75
C VAL A 84 -20.17 7.07 7.89
N THR A 85 -19.94 6.88 6.59
CA THR A 85 -20.98 6.42 5.67
C THR A 85 -20.64 5.09 5.02
N ARG A 86 -19.47 4.97 4.39
CA ARG A 86 -19.17 3.79 3.56
C ARG A 86 -18.83 2.55 4.38
N LEU A 87 -17.92 2.65 5.35
CA LEU A 87 -17.47 1.48 6.12
C LEU A 87 -18.61 0.75 6.86
N PRO A 88 -19.58 1.44 7.52
CA PRO A 88 -20.71 0.78 8.15
C PRO A 88 -21.59 0.03 7.14
N ILE A 89 -21.88 0.63 5.98
CA ILE A 89 -22.71 0.03 4.92
C ILE A 89 -22.02 -1.21 4.34
N LEU A 90 -20.69 -1.18 4.21
CA LEU A 90 -19.89 -2.26 3.65
C LEU A 90 -19.51 -3.34 4.69
N GLY A 91 -19.92 -3.17 5.95
CA GLY A 91 -19.58 -4.09 7.04
C GLY A 91 -18.07 -4.24 7.25
N ILE A 92 -17.31 -3.16 7.07
CA ILE A 92 -15.85 -3.14 7.28
C ILE A 92 -15.56 -2.50 8.63
N SER A 93 -14.81 -3.20 9.48
CA SER A 93 -14.45 -2.75 10.83
C SER A 93 -13.09 -3.34 11.26
N GLY A 94 -12.56 -2.86 12.40
CA GLY A 94 -11.29 -3.35 12.95
C GLY A 94 -10.08 -3.05 12.06
N GLY A 95 -9.14 -3.99 11.97
CA GLY A 95 -7.90 -3.81 11.20
C GLY A 95 -8.13 -3.58 9.69
N ALA A 96 -9.22 -4.13 9.12
CA ALA A 96 -9.55 -3.96 7.70
C ALA A 96 -9.87 -2.51 7.30
N VAL A 97 -10.04 -1.60 8.28
CA VAL A 97 -10.21 -0.17 8.02
C VAL A 97 -8.97 0.42 7.34
N TYR A 98 -7.76 -0.03 7.68
CA TYR A 98 -6.53 0.47 7.06
C TYR A 98 -6.44 0.09 5.58
N ASP A 99 -6.78 -1.17 5.26
CA ASP A 99 -6.93 -1.65 3.88
C ASP A 99 -7.98 -0.86 3.11
N ALA A 100 -9.11 -0.54 3.76
CA ALA A 100 -10.17 0.23 3.13
C ALA A 100 -9.76 1.68 2.83
N VAL A 101 -8.92 2.31 3.67
CA VAL A 101 -8.35 3.63 3.39
C VAL A 101 -7.46 3.60 2.15
N ILE A 102 -6.60 2.59 2.03
CA ILE A 102 -5.74 2.41 0.84
C ILE A 102 -6.62 2.20 -0.39
N ALA A 103 -7.57 1.26 -0.34
CA ALA A 103 -8.46 0.94 -1.45
C ALA A 103 -9.32 2.14 -1.90
N GLU A 104 -9.88 2.91 -0.96
CA GLU A 104 -10.70 4.08 -1.29
C GLU A 104 -9.84 5.18 -1.93
N THR A 105 -8.59 5.35 -1.46
CA THR A 105 -7.62 6.26 -2.06
C THR A 105 -7.37 5.91 -3.52
N VAL A 106 -7.07 4.63 -3.81
CA VAL A 106 -6.78 4.16 -5.17
C VAL A 106 -8.02 4.22 -6.05
N ARG A 107 -9.19 3.84 -5.52
CA ARG A 107 -10.47 3.88 -6.24
C ARG A 107 -10.83 5.30 -6.68
N LEU A 108 -10.70 6.29 -5.79
CA LEU A 108 -11.00 7.69 -6.11
C LEU A 108 -9.97 8.29 -7.08
N ALA A 109 -8.73 7.79 -7.08
CA ALA A 109 -7.71 8.16 -8.05
C ALA A 109 -7.84 7.42 -9.40
N GLY A 110 -8.80 6.51 -9.56
CA GLY A 110 -8.98 5.71 -10.79
C GLY A 110 -7.83 4.75 -11.08
N GLY A 111 -7.14 4.28 -10.03
CA GLY A 111 -6.00 3.36 -10.15
C GLY A 111 -6.36 1.89 -9.98
N THR A 112 -5.36 1.04 -10.25
CA THR A 112 -5.35 -0.38 -9.89
C THR A 112 -4.39 -0.59 -8.72
N LEU A 113 -4.87 -1.18 -7.64
CA LEU A 113 -4.07 -1.52 -6.46
C LEU A 113 -3.32 -2.83 -6.71
N VAL A 114 -2.01 -2.84 -6.52
CA VAL A 114 -1.15 -4.02 -6.59
C VAL A 114 -0.77 -4.41 -5.17
N THR A 115 -1.05 -5.65 -4.79
CA THR A 115 -0.89 -6.15 -3.42
C THR A 115 -0.23 -7.52 -3.37
N LEU A 116 0.41 -7.85 -2.25
CA LEU A 116 0.82 -9.21 -1.90
C LEU A 116 -0.17 -9.87 -0.92
N ASP A 117 -1.11 -9.12 -0.34
CA ASP A 117 -2.04 -9.63 0.66
C ASP A 117 -3.35 -10.13 0.04
N ARG A 118 -3.44 -11.45 -0.13
CA ARG A 118 -4.66 -12.12 -0.60
C ARG A 118 -5.85 -11.91 0.33
N ARG A 119 -5.63 -11.72 1.65
CA ARG A 119 -6.70 -11.56 2.64
C ARG A 119 -7.38 -10.20 2.47
N ALA A 120 -6.61 -9.17 2.14
CA ALA A 120 -7.09 -7.81 1.95
C ALA A 120 -7.94 -7.63 0.67
N LEU A 121 -7.85 -8.54 -0.31
CA LEU A 121 -8.66 -8.51 -1.54
C LEU A 121 -10.16 -8.39 -1.27
N THR A 122 -10.67 -9.11 -0.26
CA THR A 122 -12.09 -9.02 0.13
C THR A 122 -12.48 -7.59 0.51
N THR A 123 -11.59 -6.88 1.22
CA THR A 123 -11.81 -5.47 1.59
C THR A 123 -11.76 -4.57 0.37
N TYR A 124 -10.79 -4.79 -0.53
CA TYR A 124 -10.62 -3.98 -1.74
C TYR A 124 -11.83 -4.11 -2.67
N GLU A 125 -12.35 -5.33 -2.84
CA GLU A 125 -13.56 -5.61 -3.60
C GLU A 125 -14.79 -4.92 -2.99
N ARG A 126 -14.99 -5.02 -1.67
CA ARG A 126 -16.11 -4.32 -0.98
C ARG A 126 -16.07 -2.81 -1.16
N ILE A 127 -14.88 -2.23 -1.18
CA ILE A 127 -14.70 -0.79 -1.45
C ILE A 127 -14.98 -0.45 -2.92
N GLY A 128 -14.91 -1.43 -3.82
CA GLY A 128 -15.00 -1.25 -5.27
C GLY A 128 -13.68 -0.79 -5.89
N CYS A 129 -12.55 -1.09 -5.24
CA CYS A 129 -11.22 -0.85 -5.77
C CYS A 129 -10.81 -2.01 -6.69
N THR A 130 -10.29 -1.69 -7.88
CA THR A 130 -9.68 -2.72 -8.74
C THR A 130 -8.34 -3.11 -8.13
N ALA A 131 -8.18 -4.38 -7.76
CA ALA A 131 -6.96 -4.88 -7.15
C ALA A 131 -6.43 -6.13 -7.87
N GLU A 132 -5.10 -6.21 -7.97
CA GLU A 132 -4.36 -7.32 -8.57
C GLU A 132 -3.37 -7.87 -7.55
N LEU A 133 -3.34 -9.19 -7.40
CA LEU A 133 -2.24 -9.85 -6.70
C LEU A 133 -0.99 -9.77 -7.55
N LEU A 134 0.11 -9.31 -6.94
CA LEU A 134 1.43 -9.43 -7.54
C LEU A 134 1.79 -10.92 -7.59
N ALA A 135 1.90 -11.46 -8.82
CA ALA A 135 2.36 -12.82 -9.01
C ALA A 135 3.82 -12.92 -8.54
N ALA A 136 4.10 -13.88 -7.65
CA ALA A 136 5.46 -14.27 -7.33
C ALA A 136 5.89 -15.33 -8.35
N HIS A 137 6.95 -15.06 -9.13
CA HIS A 137 7.52 -15.99 -10.11
C HIS A 137 8.65 -16.83 -9.52
#